data_AF-A0AAD9FDC9-F1
#
_entry.id   AF-A0AAD9FDC9-F1
#
_cell.length_a   1.000
_cell.length_b   1.000
_cell.length_c   1.000
_cell.angle_alpha   90.00
_cell.angle_beta   90.00
_cell.angle_gamma   90.00
#
_symmetry.space_group_name_H-M   'P 1'
#
loop_
_entity.id
_entity.type
_entity.pdbx_description
1 polymer ?
#
loop_
_entity_poly.entity_id
_entity_poly.type
_entity_poly.pdbx_seq_one_letter_code
_entity_poly.pdbx_strand_id
1 'polypeptide(L)'
;MSVGLSDDDKLFSCSVWRPQGKSYLFFTQFKAELKGTKIKFANAYSQTAGAGHSDVPLKPEEFTIGESTVTHTDGKFSAQLSKLTAIGQTRHDEL
;
A
#
# COMPACT_ATOMS: atom_id res chain seq x y z
N MET A 1 -4.81 9.06 -5.36
CA MET A 1 -3.66 8.94 -4.44
C MET A 1 -3.82 10.03 -3.40
N SER A 2 -3.48 9.74 -2.15
CA SER A 2 -3.40 10.73 -1.07
C SER A 2 -2.20 10.41 -0.19
N VAL A 3 -1.59 11.46 0.33
CA VAL A 3 -0.52 11.42 1.34
C VAL A 3 -0.92 12.32 2.50
N GLY A 4 -0.45 11.99 3.69
CA GLY A 4 -0.72 12.81 4.88
C GLY A 4 0.28 12.53 5.99
N LEU A 5 0.52 13.53 6.83
CA LEU A 5 1.29 13.42 8.06
C LEU A 5 0.32 13.38 9.25
N SER A 6 0.72 12.73 10.34
CA SER A 6 0.03 12.88 11.63
C SER A 6 0.28 14.28 12.21
N ASP A 7 -0.59 14.72 13.12
CA ASP A 7 -0.47 16.04 13.76
C ASP A 7 0.85 16.25 14.53
N ASP A 8 1.51 15.16 14.93
CA ASP A 8 2.81 15.17 15.61
C ASP A 8 4.00 14.93 14.65
N ASP A 9 3.76 14.90 13.34
CA ASP A 9 4.72 14.63 12.27
C ASP A 9 5.50 13.31 12.39
N LYS A 10 5.08 12.38 13.27
CA LYS A 10 5.77 11.09 13.49
C LYS A 10 5.36 9.99 12.52
N LEU A 11 4.18 10.13 11.91
CA LEU A 11 3.65 9.14 10.98
C LEU A 11 3.35 9.79 9.64
N PHE A 12 3.83 9.15 8.59
CA PHE A 12 3.51 9.47 7.21
C PHE A 12 2.62 8.37 6.64
N SER A 13 1.52 8.75 6.03
CA SER A 13 0.59 7.86 5.34
C SER A 13 0.64 8.11 3.84
N CYS A 14 0.64 7.02 3.07
CA CYS A 14 0.52 7.04 1.62
C CYS A 14 -0.52 6.01 1.21
N SER A 15 -1.50 6.45 0.42
CA SER A 15 -2.54 5.57 -0.11
C SER A 15 -2.75 5.81 -1.60
N VAL A 16 -2.75 4.73 -2.37
CA VAL A 16 -3.09 4.70 -3.79
C VAL A 16 -4.28 3.78 -3.96
N TRP A 17 -5.35 4.25 -4.61
CA TRP A 17 -6.54 3.43 -4.83
C TRP A 17 -7.24 3.79 -6.15
N ARG A 18 -8.01 2.83 -6.67
CA ARG A 18 -8.93 3.01 -7.79
C ARG A 18 -10.25 3.59 -7.26
N PRO A 19 -10.73 4.75 -7.75
CA PRO A 19 -12.00 5.32 -7.30
C PRO A 19 -13.20 4.38 -7.51
N GLN A 20 -13.19 3.59 -8.60
CA GLN A 20 -14.23 2.60 -8.91
C GLN A 20 -14.07 1.27 -8.14
N GLY A 21 -13.09 1.17 -7.24
CA GLY A 21 -12.86 0.03 -6.37
C GLY A 21 -12.30 -1.25 -7.00
N LYS A 22 -12.46 -1.44 -8.32
CA LYS A 22 -11.86 -2.56 -9.05
C LYS A 22 -10.92 -2.06 -10.15
N SER A 23 -9.77 -2.72 -10.28
CA SER A 23 -8.91 -2.59 -11.46
C SER A 23 -9.16 -3.73 -12.43
N TYR A 24 -9.31 -3.38 -13.72
CA TYR A 24 -9.36 -4.36 -14.81
C TYR A 24 -7.97 -4.61 -15.44
N LEU A 25 -6.95 -3.89 -14.97
CA LEU A 25 -5.58 -4.11 -15.40
C LEU A 25 -5.06 -5.40 -14.79
N PHE A 26 -4.32 -6.17 -15.58
CA PHE A 26 -3.56 -7.32 -15.12
C PHE A 26 -2.15 -6.85 -14.74
N PHE A 27 -1.86 -6.77 -13.43
CA PHE A 27 -0.56 -6.31 -12.95
C PHE A 27 0.43 -7.48 -12.91
N THR A 28 1.52 -7.38 -13.66
CA THR A 28 2.60 -8.37 -13.60
C THR A 28 3.48 -8.17 -12.37
N GLN A 29 3.65 -6.92 -11.93
CA GLN A 29 4.49 -6.54 -10.80
C GLN A 29 4.02 -5.23 -10.16
N PHE A 30 4.27 -5.08 -8.86
CA PHE A 30 4.20 -3.77 -8.20
C PHE A 30 5.29 -3.62 -7.13
N LYS A 31 5.72 -2.38 -6.94
CA LYS A 31 6.58 -1.94 -5.84
C LYS A 31 6.16 -0.53 -5.44
N ALA A 32 5.94 -0.33 -4.14
CA ALA A 32 5.83 1.00 -3.53
C ALA A 32 7.03 1.22 -2.61
N GLU A 33 7.55 2.44 -2.58
CA GLU A 33 8.71 2.81 -1.78
C GLU A 33 8.42 4.12 -1.04
N LEU A 34 8.58 4.12 0.27
CA LEU A 34 8.49 5.30 1.11
C LEU A 34 9.90 5.76 1.48
N LYS A 35 10.26 6.99 1.12
CA LYS A 35 11.55 7.59 1.49
C LYS A 35 11.44 8.38 2.80
N GLY A 36 12.55 8.50 3.53
CA GLY A 36 12.61 9.25 4.80
C GLY A 36 11.79 8.65 5.95
N THR A 37 11.25 7.44 5.77
CA THR A 37 10.38 6.79 6.75
C THR A 37 10.69 5.30 6.82
N LYS A 38 10.31 4.66 7.94
CA LYS A 38 10.33 3.21 8.11
C LYS A 38 8.90 2.68 8.14
N ILE A 39 8.53 1.78 7.25
CA ILE A 39 7.19 1.21 7.19
C ILE A 39 6.88 0.52 8.52
N LYS A 40 5.76 0.93 9.12
CA LYS A 40 5.16 0.31 10.31
C LYS A 40 4.02 -0.61 9.94
N PHE A 41 3.24 -0.20 8.95
CA PHE A 41 2.06 -0.91 8.51
C PHE A 41 1.89 -0.71 7.02
N ALA A 42 1.54 -1.78 6.31
CA ALA A 42 1.07 -1.68 4.94
C ALA A 42 0.01 -2.74 4.68
N ASN A 43 -0.96 -2.39 3.84
CA ASN A 43 -1.97 -3.32 3.38
C ASN A 43 -2.32 -3.06 1.92
N ALA A 44 -2.67 -4.12 1.22
CA ALA A 44 -3.04 -4.09 -0.19
C ALA A 44 -4.37 -4.82 -0.39
N TYR A 45 -5.12 -4.42 -1.42
CA TYR A 45 -6.45 -4.93 -1.70
C TYR A 45 -6.59 -5.20 -3.19
N SER A 46 -7.13 -6.37 -3.56
CA SER A 46 -7.50 -6.70 -4.93
C SER A 46 -8.78 -5.96 -5.37
N GLN A 47 -9.64 -5.63 -4.39
CA GLN A 47 -10.88 -4.89 -4.57
C GLN A 47 -11.15 -4.01 -3.35
N THR A 48 -11.70 -2.81 -3.56
CA THR A 48 -12.17 -1.97 -2.45
C THR A 48 -13.67 -1.73 -2.49
N ALA A 49 -14.23 -1.33 -1.35
CA ALA A 49 -15.61 -0.95 -1.17
C ALA A 49 -15.93 0.35 -1.92
N GLY A 50 -16.21 0.19 -3.22
CA GLY A 50 -16.82 1.18 -4.10
C GLY A 50 -17.95 0.50 -4.86
N ALA A 51 -19.02 1.24 -5.14
CA ALA A 51 -20.18 0.74 -5.90
C ALA A 51 -20.88 -0.51 -5.32
N GLY A 52 -20.93 -0.65 -3.97
CA GLY A 52 -21.69 -1.72 -3.30
C GLY A 52 -20.91 -3.02 -3.03
N HIS A 53 -19.60 -3.02 -3.28
CA HIS A 53 -18.72 -4.15 -2.97
C HIS A 53 -18.08 -4.05 -1.58
N SER A 54 -17.54 -5.16 -1.06
CA SER A 54 -16.68 -5.18 0.12
C SER A 54 -15.19 -5.09 -0.27
N ASP A 55 -14.37 -4.63 0.68
CA ASP A 55 -12.92 -4.71 0.59
C ASP A 55 -12.47 -6.18 0.56
N VAL A 56 -11.59 -6.52 -0.39
CA VAL A 56 -10.93 -7.83 -0.47
C VAL A 56 -9.43 -7.61 -0.30
N PRO A 57 -8.86 -7.90 0.88
CA PRO A 57 -7.43 -7.75 1.10
C PRO A 57 -6.65 -8.78 0.28
N LEU A 58 -5.44 -8.41 -0.15
CA LEU A 58 -4.47 -9.37 -0.65
C LEU A 58 -4.03 -10.27 0.49
N LYS A 59 -3.72 -11.53 0.15
CA LYS A 59 -3.19 -12.45 1.15
C LYS A 59 -1.75 -12.06 1.53
N PRO A 60 -1.31 -12.32 2.77
CA PRO A 60 0.05 -12.00 3.20
C PRO A 60 1.14 -12.62 2.33
N GLU A 61 0.89 -13.76 1.70
CA GLU A 61 1.84 -14.40 0.77
C GLU A 61 1.97 -13.71 -0.59
N GLU A 62 1.02 -12.84 -0.97
CA GLU A 62 1.03 -12.17 -2.28
C GLU A 62 1.96 -10.96 -2.33
N PHE A 63 2.46 -10.49 -1.19
CA PHE A 63 3.36 -9.34 -1.11
C PHE A 63 4.26 -9.41 0.11
N THR A 64 5.35 -8.64 0.07
CA THR A 64 6.30 -8.50 1.16
C THR A 64 6.40 -7.04 1.58
N ILE A 65 6.56 -6.83 2.89
CA ILE A 65 6.80 -5.51 3.47
C ILE A 65 8.26 -5.49 3.94
N GLY A 66 9.09 -4.73 3.23
CA GLY A 66 10.46 -4.40 3.64
C GLY A 66 10.50 -3.17 4.56
N GLU A 67 11.70 -2.71 4.89
CA GLU A 67 11.87 -1.55 5.78
C GLU A 67 11.24 -0.27 5.22
N SER A 68 11.35 -0.06 3.91
CA SER A 68 10.86 1.12 3.19
C SER A 68 10.04 0.77 1.95
N THR A 69 9.82 -0.52 1.68
CA THR A 69 9.18 -0.97 0.43
C THR A 69 8.05 -1.94 0.68
N VAL A 70 7.05 -1.92 -0.20
CA VAL A 70 6.01 -2.95 -0.30
C VAL A 70 6.04 -3.48 -1.72
N THR A 71 6.36 -4.77 -1.89
CA THR A 71 6.59 -5.38 -3.21
C THR A 71 5.76 -6.64 -3.36
N HIS A 72 5.25 -6.90 -4.55
CA HIS A 72 4.59 -8.17 -4.84
C HIS A 72 5.53 -9.37 -4.64
N THR A 73 4.95 -10.54 -4.40
CA THR A 73 5.68 -11.81 -4.34
C THR A 73 5.48 -12.58 -5.65
N ASP A 74 6.58 -12.84 -6.35
CA ASP A 74 6.60 -13.58 -7.61
C ASP A 74 5.92 -14.95 -7.47
N GLY A 75 5.04 -15.27 -8.42
CA GLY A 75 4.31 -16.53 -8.46
C GLY A 75 3.21 -16.70 -7.39
N LYS A 76 3.03 -15.73 -6.50
CA LYS A 76 1.94 -15.71 -5.51
C LYS A 76 0.91 -14.61 -5.78
N PHE A 77 1.36 -13.45 -6.24
CA PHE A 77 0.49 -12.33 -6.54
C PHE A 77 -0.51 -12.65 -7.66
N SER A 78 -1.80 -12.50 -7.37
CA SER A 78 -2.92 -12.82 -8.27
C SER A 78 -3.15 -11.81 -9.41
N ALA A 79 -2.19 -10.91 -9.64
CA ALA A 79 -2.23 -9.82 -10.63
C ALA A 79 -3.35 -8.79 -10.44
N GLN A 80 -4.02 -8.79 -9.28
CA GLN A 80 -5.12 -7.87 -8.95
C GLN A 80 -4.68 -6.88 -7.87
N LEU A 81 -4.68 -5.59 -8.20
CA LEU A 81 -4.41 -4.51 -7.24
C LEU A 81 -5.38 -3.34 -7.48
N SER A 82 -6.11 -2.97 -6.44
CA SER A 82 -7.07 -1.86 -6.45
C SER A 82 -6.79 -0.81 -5.39
N LYS A 83 -6.12 -1.17 -4.28
CA LYS A 83 -5.64 -0.23 -3.27
C LYS A 83 -4.37 -0.73 -2.60
N LEU A 84 -3.49 0.21 -2.29
CA LEU A 84 -2.32 0.02 -1.44
C LEU A 84 -2.27 1.18 -0.45
N THR A 85 -2.17 0.86 0.83
CA THR A 85 -1.97 1.83 1.91
C THR A 85 -0.69 1.44 2.65
N ALA A 86 0.19 2.40 2.87
CA ALA A 86 1.40 2.24 3.66
C ALA A 86 1.52 3.40 4.66
N ILE A 87 1.88 3.07 5.89
CA ILE A 87 2.14 4.00 6.99
C ILE A 87 3.59 3.81 7.38
N GLY A 88 4.39 4.86 7.20
CA GLY A 88 5.78 4.93 7.64
C GLY A 88 5.89 5.78 8.90
N GLN A 89 6.77 5.37 9.82
CA GLN A 89 7.25 6.24 10.88
C GLN A 89 8.33 7.16 10.29
N THR A 90 8.16 8.47 10.43
CA THR A 90 9.19 9.45 10.02
C THR A 90 10.43 9.24 10.87
N ARG A 91 11.61 9.36 10.25
CA ARG A 91 12.87 9.41 10.99
C ARG A 91 13.11 10.89 11.32
N HIS A 92 13.20 11.23 12.61
CA HIS A 92 13.68 12.54 13.02
C HIS A 92 15.20 12.51 12.82
N ASP A 93 15.68 13.12 11.73
CA ASP A 93 17.10 13.41 11.57
C ASP A 93 17.34 14.76 12.24
N GLU A 94 17.79 14.74 13.48
CA GLU A 94 18.38 15.91 14.13
C GLU A 94 19.81 16.04 13.59
N LEU A 95 19.94 16.68 12.42
CA LEU A 95 21.22 17.08 11.82
C LEU A 95 21.52 18.55 12.13
#